data_AF-A0A137RIJ2-F1
#
_entry.id   AF-A0A137RIJ2-F1
#
_cell.length_a   1.000
_cell.length_b   1.000
_cell.length_c   1.000
_cell.angle_alpha   90.00
_cell.angle_beta   90.00
_cell.angle_gamma   90.00
#
_symmetry.space_group_name_H-M   'P 1'
#
loop_
_entity.id
_entity.type
_entity.pdbx_description
1 polymer ?
#
loop_
_entity_poly.entity_id
_entity_poly.type
_entity_poly.pdbx_seq_one_letter_code
_entity_poly.pdbx_strand_id
1 'polypeptide(L)'
;MIKHKSDFNIEQIGCFRFYSGLIIGFIFSLVLNQFFLSIIRISDSLVLATDSYSKIPIDSKPTFYYSFFWSLFSISLAFSFTVYLWTCKPILNTRRETRLNRIAQTNSLFIFALIFLSVSRLLQFYIGFHYVDFEIKEEVGILLFMIPIFIFAYNWVYISKIYKATKSFMISILIFVIYGLVLSGIKM
;
A
#
# COMPACT_ATOMS: atom_id res chain seq x y z
N MET A 1 -3.32 -0.49 38.39
CA MET A 1 -4.25 -1.39 37.67
C MET A 1 -3.81 -1.49 36.22
N ILE A 2 -3.23 -2.62 35.80
CA ILE A 2 -2.78 -2.83 34.42
C ILE A 2 -4.03 -2.97 33.56
N LYS A 3 -4.32 -1.95 32.75
CA LYS A 3 -5.52 -1.94 31.91
C LYS A 3 -5.26 -2.80 30.67
N HIS A 4 -5.96 -3.92 30.55
CA HIS A 4 -5.87 -4.79 29.39
C HIS A 4 -6.45 -4.09 28.16
N LYS A 5 -5.72 -4.13 27.04
CA LYS A 5 -6.22 -3.66 25.74
C LYS A 5 -7.37 -4.55 25.29
N SER A 6 -8.35 -3.97 24.60
CA SER A 6 -9.41 -4.75 23.98
C SER A 6 -8.88 -5.61 22.83
N ASP A 7 -9.52 -6.74 22.59
CA ASP A 7 -9.19 -7.62 21.47
C ASP A 7 -9.59 -6.97 20.14
N PHE A 8 -8.82 -7.27 19.09
CA PHE A 8 -9.15 -6.85 17.73
C PHE A 8 -10.32 -7.68 17.20
N ASN A 9 -11.55 -7.21 17.42
CA ASN A 9 -12.79 -7.87 17.02
C ASN A 9 -13.76 -6.90 16.32
N ILE A 10 -14.65 -7.45 15.50
CA ILE A 10 -15.67 -6.70 14.73
C ILE A 10 -16.56 -5.87 15.66
N GLU A 11 -16.92 -6.40 16.83
CA GLU A 11 -17.75 -5.70 17.83
C GLU A 11 -17.09 -4.44 18.37
N GLN A 12 -15.76 -4.48 18.57
CA GLN A 12 -15.02 -3.35 19.14
C GLN A 12 -14.86 -2.20 18.13
N ILE A 13 -14.56 -2.52 16.88
CA ILE A 13 -14.42 -1.57 15.77
C ILE A 13 -15.80 -1.06 15.30
N GLY A 14 -16.78 -1.96 15.29
CA GLY A 14 -18.12 -1.76 14.75
C GLY A 14 -18.24 -2.40 13.36
N CYS A 15 -19.30 -3.19 13.17
CA CYS A 15 -19.59 -3.95 11.96
C CYS A 15 -19.47 -3.10 10.68
N PHE A 16 -20.15 -1.96 10.63
CA PHE A 16 -20.10 -1.06 9.47
C PHE A 16 -18.67 -0.60 9.15
N ARG A 17 -17.90 -0.15 10.15
CA ARG A 17 -16.52 0.34 9.93
C ARG A 17 -15.59 -0.77 9.50
N PHE A 18 -15.76 -1.96 10.08
CA PHE A 18 -14.94 -3.11 9.77
C PHE A 18 -15.10 -3.52 8.30
N TYR A 19 -16.34 -3.78 7.86
CA TYR A 19 -16.62 -4.24 6.50
C TYR A 19 -16.45 -3.13 5.45
N SER A 20 -16.89 -1.90 5.72
CA SER A 20 -16.65 -0.79 4.78
C SER A 20 -15.15 -0.53 4.60
N GLY A 21 -14.35 -0.65 5.67
CA GLY A 21 -12.89 -0.56 5.61
C GLY A 21 -12.27 -1.61 4.68
N LEU A 22 -12.74 -2.85 4.74
CA LEU A 22 -12.26 -3.93 3.88
C LEU A 22 -12.69 -3.74 2.42
N ILE A 23 -13.95 -3.40 2.18
CA ILE A 23 -14.48 -3.18 0.82
C ILE A 23 -13.77 -2.01 0.16
N ILE A 24 -13.65 -0.88 0.86
CA ILE A 24 -12.97 0.31 0.34
C ILE A 24 -11.50 0.00 0.10
N GLY A 25 -10.82 -0.66 1.04
CA GLY A 25 -9.43 -1.10 0.85
C GLY A 25 -9.25 -1.97 -0.39
N PHE A 26 -10.12 -2.96 -0.59
CA PHE A 26 -10.08 -3.84 -1.75
C PHE A 26 -10.29 -3.10 -3.09
N ILE A 27 -11.26 -2.17 -3.14
CA ILE A 27 -11.50 -1.36 -4.33
C ILE A 27 -10.29 -0.45 -4.60
N PHE A 28 -9.77 0.21 -3.56
CA PHE A 28 -8.60 1.09 -3.70
C PHE A 28 -7.35 0.33 -4.16
N SER A 29 -7.12 -0.90 -3.69
CA SER A 29 -5.95 -1.66 -4.14
C SER A 29 -6.04 -2.00 -5.63
N LEU A 30 -7.22 -2.32 -6.15
CA LEU A 30 -7.43 -2.55 -7.58
C LEU A 30 -7.18 -1.27 -8.39
N VAL A 31 -7.78 -0.15 -7.97
CA VAL A 31 -7.65 1.15 -8.66
C VAL A 31 -6.20 1.63 -8.65
N LEU A 32 -5.51 1.56 -7.50
CA LEU A 32 -4.12 2.00 -7.38
C LEU A 32 -3.18 1.11 -8.20
N ASN A 33 -3.40 -0.21 -8.21
CA ASN A 33 -2.59 -1.11 -9.02
C ASN A 33 -2.72 -0.79 -10.50
N GLN A 34 -3.95 -0.58 -10.98
CA GLN A 34 -4.19 -0.18 -12.36
C GLN A 34 -3.55 1.18 -12.68
N PHE A 35 -3.66 2.14 -11.75
CA PHE A 35 -3.07 3.47 -11.88
C PHE A 35 -1.55 3.40 -12.06
N PHE A 36 -0.82 2.67 -11.20
CA PHE A 36 0.63 2.54 -11.31
C PHE A 36 1.05 1.81 -12.59
N LEU A 37 0.38 0.72 -12.95
CA LEU A 37 0.66 -0.01 -14.20
C LEU A 37 0.44 0.87 -15.43
N SER A 38 -0.62 1.68 -15.43
CA SER A 38 -0.93 2.60 -16.53
C SER A 38 0.12 3.69 -16.66
N ILE A 39 0.62 4.23 -15.54
CA ILE A 39 1.70 5.21 -15.56
C ILE A 39 2.97 4.65 -16.18
N ILE A 40 3.35 3.42 -15.82
CA ILE A 40 4.55 2.76 -16.36
C ILE A 40 4.44 2.57 -17.88
N ARG A 41 3.28 2.10 -18.35
CA ARG A 41 3.01 1.96 -19.78
C ARG A 41 3.13 3.29 -20.52
N ILE A 42 2.58 4.36 -19.93
CA ILE A 42 2.66 5.70 -20.51
C ILE A 42 4.12 6.17 -20.54
N SER A 43 4.89 6.00 -19.47
CA SER A 43 6.31 6.37 -19.46
C SER A 43 7.11 5.61 -20.52
N ASP A 44 6.91 4.30 -20.66
CA ASP A 44 7.62 3.51 -21.66
C ASP A 44 7.24 3.94 -23.09
N SER A 45 5.97 4.27 -23.33
CA SER A 45 5.52 4.79 -24.63
C SER A 45 6.06 6.19 -24.96
N LEU A 46 6.24 7.05 -23.96
CA LEU A 46 6.80 8.40 -24.14
C LEU A 46 8.27 8.33 -24.52
N VAL A 47 9.04 7.46 -23.85
CA VAL A 47 10.46 7.25 -24.13
C VAL A 47 10.66 6.76 -25.57
N LEU A 48 9.85 5.79 -26.01
CA LEU A 48 9.83 5.29 -27.39
C LEU A 48 9.50 6.37 -28.43
N ALA A 49 8.68 7.36 -28.08
CA ALA A 49 8.33 8.46 -28.98
C ALA A 49 9.44 9.51 -29.10
N THR A 50 10.28 9.66 -28.05
CA THR A 50 11.40 10.60 -28.03
C THR A 50 12.73 10.03 -28.55
N ASP A 51 12.99 8.73 -28.38
CA ASP A 51 14.25 8.11 -28.80
C ASP A 51 14.16 7.38 -30.15
N SER A 52 15.02 7.77 -31.09
CA SER A 52 15.27 7.08 -32.37
C SER A 52 16.12 5.80 -32.22
N TYR A 53 16.26 5.26 -30.99
CA TYR A 53 16.99 4.03 -30.69
C TYR A 53 16.00 2.90 -30.42
N SER A 54 15.74 2.16 -31.49
CA SER A 54 14.89 0.99 -31.60
C SER A 54 15.39 -0.21 -30.79
N LYS A 55 15.22 -0.24 -29.46
CA LYS A 55 15.49 -1.46 -28.67
C LYS A 55 14.54 -1.76 -27.51
N ILE A 56 13.48 -0.98 -27.26
CA ILE A 56 12.47 -1.37 -26.26
C ILE A 56 11.31 -2.04 -27.00
N PRO A 57 11.06 -3.35 -26.80
CA PRO A 57 9.91 -4.01 -27.42
C PRO A 57 8.63 -3.36 -26.90
N ILE A 58 7.80 -2.88 -27.83
CA ILE A 58 6.51 -2.19 -27.59
C ILE A 58 5.52 -3.05 -26.75
N ASP A 59 5.81 -4.34 -26.57
CA ASP A 59 4.95 -5.34 -25.92
C ASP A 59 5.70 -6.18 -24.86
N SER A 60 6.78 -5.64 -24.26
CA SER A 60 7.44 -6.34 -23.16
C SER A 60 6.56 -6.26 -21.91
N LYS A 61 5.83 -7.35 -21.63
CA LYS A 61 5.06 -7.53 -20.40
C LYS A 61 5.91 -7.15 -19.18
N PRO A 62 5.37 -6.36 -18.23
CA PRO A 62 6.11 -6.03 -17.02
C PRO A 62 6.54 -7.33 -16.33
N THR A 63 7.83 -7.43 -16.02
CA THR A 63 8.37 -8.62 -15.39
C THR A 63 7.63 -8.90 -14.08
N PHE A 64 7.50 -10.18 -13.71
CA PHE A 64 6.81 -10.57 -12.49
C PHE A 64 7.28 -9.77 -11.26
N TYR A 65 8.59 -9.47 -11.20
CA TYR A 65 9.20 -8.65 -10.16
C TYR A 65 8.51 -7.27 -10.01
N TYR A 66 8.37 -6.50 -11.09
CA TYR A 66 7.77 -5.18 -11.03
C TYR A 66 6.25 -5.25 -10.80
N SER A 67 5.55 -6.16 -11.47
CA SER A 67 4.10 -6.36 -11.28
C SER A 67 3.76 -6.76 -9.85
N PHE A 68 4.57 -7.63 -9.24
CA PHE A 68 4.40 -8.05 -7.85
C PHE A 68 4.69 -6.91 -6.87
N PHE A 69 5.75 -6.11 -7.12
CA PHE A 69 6.04 -4.94 -6.32
C PHE A 69 4.87 -3.94 -6.31
N TRP A 70 4.38 -3.53 -7.50
CA TRP A 70 3.28 -2.57 -7.60
C TRP A 70 1.98 -3.09 -7.00
N SER A 71 1.76 -4.40 -7.06
CA SER A 71 0.64 -5.06 -6.39
C SER A 71 0.73 -4.91 -4.87
N LEU A 72 1.86 -5.31 -4.26
CA LEU A 72 2.06 -5.19 -2.81
C LEU A 72 2.03 -3.73 -2.36
N PHE A 73 2.59 -2.82 -3.17
CA PHE A 73 2.58 -1.39 -2.90
C PHE A 73 1.17 -0.80 -2.87
N SER A 74 0.35 -1.17 -3.86
CA SER A 74 -1.05 -0.76 -3.95
C SER A 74 -1.88 -1.29 -2.78
N ILE A 75 -1.68 -2.57 -2.41
CA ILE A 75 -2.36 -3.16 -1.25
C ILE A 75 -1.96 -2.46 0.05
N SER A 76 -0.68 -2.11 0.20
CA SER A 76 -0.18 -1.42 1.41
C SER A 76 -0.75 0.00 1.54
N LEU A 77 -0.83 0.73 0.43
CA LEU A 77 -1.45 2.05 0.39
C LEU A 77 -2.95 1.97 0.67
N ALA A 78 -3.65 1.02 0.04
CA ALA A 78 -5.06 0.81 0.25
C ALA A 78 -5.40 0.38 1.69
N PHE A 79 -4.52 -0.40 2.33
CA PHE A 79 -4.65 -0.76 3.73
C PHE A 79 -4.64 0.48 4.66
N SER A 80 -3.96 1.56 4.26
CA SER A 80 -4.02 2.84 4.99
C SER A 80 -5.44 3.43 5.01
N PHE A 81 -6.25 3.23 3.95
CA PHE A 81 -7.67 3.62 3.98
C PHE A 81 -8.51 2.70 4.87
N THR A 82 -8.23 1.40 4.86
CA THR A 82 -8.86 0.44 5.77
C THR A 82 -8.63 0.83 7.23
N VAL A 83 -7.38 1.12 7.61
CA VAL A 83 -7.01 1.54 8.96
C VAL A 83 -7.66 2.89 9.33
N TYR A 84 -7.70 3.83 8.38
CA TYR A 84 -8.41 5.10 8.57
C TYR A 84 -9.88 4.86 8.96
N LEU A 85 -10.59 4.01 8.21
CA LEU A 85 -12.00 3.70 8.49
C LEU A 85 -12.21 2.93 9.79
N TRP A 86 -11.34 1.98 10.11
CA TRP A 86 -11.37 1.26 11.38
C TRP A 86 -11.14 2.17 12.59
N THR A 87 -10.42 3.28 12.40
CA THR A 87 -10.11 4.26 13.44
C THR A 87 -11.05 5.47 13.44
N CYS A 88 -12.04 5.54 12.56
CA CYS A 88 -13.08 6.60 12.54
C CYS A 88 -14.08 6.56 13.71
N LYS A 89 -13.82 5.82 14.79
CA LYS A 89 -14.70 5.78 15.97
C LYS A 89 -14.51 7.04 16.82
N PRO A 90 -15.55 7.89 16.99
CA PRO A 90 -15.39 9.21 17.60
C PRO A 90 -15.12 9.16 19.11
N ILE A 91 -15.66 8.16 19.80
CA ILE A 91 -15.56 7.99 21.26
C ILE A 91 -15.24 6.52 21.57
N LEU A 92 -14.15 6.31 22.30
CA LEU A 92 -13.81 5.03 22.91
C LEU A 92 -14.04 5.11 24.43
N ASN A 93 -13.97 3.96 25.10
CA ASN A 93 -14.24 3.82 26.54
C ASN A 93 -13.36 4.75 27.41
N THR A 94 -12.20 5.15 26.92
CA THR A 94 -11.33 6.11 27.61
C THR A 94 -10.86 7.26 26.72
N ARG A 95 -10.55 8.39 27.37
CA ARG A 95 -9.93 9.56 26.74
C ARG A 95 -8.57 9.24 26.11
N ARG A 96 -7.78 8.37 26.75
CA ARG A 96 -6.47 7.93 26.22
C ARG A 96 -6.60 7.11 24.95
N GLU A 97 -7.49 6.13 24.92
CA GLU A 97 -7.77 5.34 23.73
C GLU A 97 -8.32 6.21 22.60
N THR A 98 -9.23 7.15 22.92
CA THR A 98 -9.75 8.11 21.94
C THR A 98 -8.64 8.95 21.31
N ARG A 99 -7.67 9.43 22.12
CA ARG A 99 -6.50 10.17 21.60
C ARG A 99 -5.63 9.28 20.71
N LEU A 100 -5.33 8.05 21.12
CA LEU A 100 -4.54 7.11 20.32
C LEU A 100 -5.24 6.77 19.00
N ASN A 101 -6.56 6.64 19.02
CA ASN A 101 -7.38 6.36 17.86
C ASN A 101 -7.36 7.51 16.85
N ARG A 102 -7.47 8.77 17.31
CA ARG A 102 -7.31 9.95 16.45
C ARG A 102 -5.90 10.03 15.85
N ILE A 103 -4.88 9.75 16.65
CA ILE A 103 -3.49 9.72 16.17
C ILE A 103 -3.32 8.63 15.10
N ALA A 104 -3.89 7.44 15.29
CA ALA A 104 -3.86 6.38 14.30
C ALA A 104 -4.57 6.78 13.00
N GLN A 105 -5.76 7.37 13.11
CA GLN A 105 -6.54 7.86 11.98
C GLN A 105 -5.77 8.88 11.14
N THR A 106 -5.22 9.93 11.77
CA THR A 106 -4.44 10.96 11.08
C THR A 106 -3.15 10.40 10.49
N ASN A 107 -2.43 9.54 11.23
CA ASN A 107 -1.18 8.95 10.72
C ASN A 107 -1.40 8.03 9.52
N SER A 108 -2.54 7.34 9.46
CA SER A 108 -2.89 6.49 8.32
C SER A 108 -3.06 7.29 7.03
N LEU A 109 -3.72 8.45 7.09
CA LEU A 109 -3.81 9.34 5.93
C LEU A 109 -2.48 10.06 5.64
N PHE A 110 -1.75 10.43 6.69
CA PHE A 110 -0.46 11.10 6.54
C PHE A 110 0.55 10.22 5.81
N ILE A 111 0.68 8.94 6.20
CA ILE A 111 1.61 8.02 5.54
C ILE A 111 1.21 7.80 4.09
N PHE A 112 -0.08 7.60 3.81
CA PHE A 112 -0.59 7.50 2.44
C PHE A 112 -0.23 8.74 1.61
N ALA A 113 -0.52 9.94 2.10
CA ALA A 113 -0.25 11.19 1.39
C ALA A 113 1.24 11.44 1.18
N LEU A 114 2.07 11.16 2.19
CA LEU A 114 3.52 11.31 2.11
C LEU A 114 4.10 10.39 1.04
N ILE A 115 3.69 9.13 1.02
CA ILE A 115 4.18 8.17 0.02
C ILE A 115 3.68 8.53 -1.36
N PHE A 116 2.42 8.93 -1.50
CA PHE A 116 1.85 9.33 -2.78
C PHE A 116 2.59 10.57 -3.35
N LEU A 117 2.96 11.52 -2.49
CA LEU A 117 3.80 12.66 -2.86
C LEU A 117 5.22 12.23 -3.24
N SER A 118 5.83 11.32 -2.48
CA SER A 118 7.15 10.79 -2.83
C SER A 118 7.14 10.08 -4.19
N VAL A 119 6.13 9.25 -4.46
CA VAL A 119 5.99 8.54 -5.74
C VAL A 119 5.73 9.52 -6.88
N SER A 120 4.90 10.55 -6.71
CA SER A 120 4.66 11.53 -7.77
C SER A 120 5.93 12.29 -8.15
N ARG A 121 6.81 12.59 -7.19
CA ARG A 121 8.14 13.15 -7.46
C ARG A 121 9.09 12.15 -8.10
N LEU A 122 9.13 10.92 -7.61
CA LEU A 122 9.97 9.87 -8.18
C LEU A 122 9.57 9.53 -9.62
N LEU A 123 8.29 9.61 -9.97
CA LEU A 123 7.80 9.46 -11.34
C LEU A 123 8.31 10.56 -12.27
N GLN A 124 8.38 11.81 -11.80
CA GLN A 124 9.00 12.91 -12.55
C GLN A 124 10.48 12.64 -12.81
N PHE A 125 11.19 12.10 -11.81
CA PHE A 125 12.58 11.68 -11.97
C PHE A 125 12.72 10.47 -12.89
N TYR A 126 11.87 9.45 -12.78
CA TYR A 126 11.89 8.25 -13.61
C TYR A 126 11.74 8.58 -15.10
N ILE A 127 10.80 9.47 -15.45
CA ILE A 127 10.64 9.96 -16.83
C ILE A 127 11.88 10.74 -17.30
N GLY A 128 12.54 11.48 -16.41
CA GLY A 128 13.77 12.23 -16.73
C GLY A 128 15.05 11.38 -16.79
N PHE A 129 15.10 10.22 -16.12
CA PHE A 129 16.27 9.35 -15.99
C PHE A 129 16.24 8.10 -16.88
N HIS A 130 15.14 7.83 -17.59
CA HIS A 130 15.05 6.72 -18.57
C HIS A 130 16.15 6.80 -19.67
N TYR A 131 16.86 7.93 -19.77
CA TYR A 131 18.05 8.13 -20.59
C TYR A 131 19.34 7.46 -20.07
N VAL A 132 19.32 6.88 -18.88
CA VAL A 132 20.46 6.14 -18.30
C VAL A 132 20.02 4.69 -18.16
N ASP A 133 20.82 3.74 -18.67
CA ASP A 133 20.59 2.28 -18.61
C ASP A 133 20.59 1.78 -17.15
N PHE A 134 19.55 2.13 -16.39
CA PHE A 134 19.42 1.90 -14.96
C PHE A 134 18.32 0.88 -14.69
N GLU A 135 18.70 -0.37 -14.41
CA GLU A 135 17.76 -1.42 -14.01
C GLU A 135 17.61 -1.49 -12.50
N ILE A 136 16.50 -0.95 -11.95
CA ILE A 136 16.20 -0.93 -10.51
C ILE A 136 16.29 -2.34 -9.88
N LYS A 137 15.91 -3.37 -10.64
CA LYS A 137 15.98 -4.76 -10.19
C LYS A 137 17.43 -5.21 -9.91
N GLU A 138 18.38 -4.84 -10.75
CA GLU A 138 19.79 -5.25 -10.61
C GLU A 138 20.46 -4.50 -9.46
N GLU A 139 20.12 -3.23 -9.27
CA GLU A 139 20.74 -2.41 -8.23
C GLU A 139 20.14 -2.60 -6.83
N VAL A 140 18.80 -2.68 -6.73
CA VAL A 140 18.09 -2.66 -5.45
C VAL A 140 17.58 -4.05 -5.06
N GLY A 141 17.28 -4.90 -6.05
CA GLY A 141 16.80 -6.27 -5.83
C GLY A 141 15.69 -6.37 -4.77
N ILE A 142 15.81 -7.34 -3.87
CA ILE A 142 14.77 -7.61 -2.86
C ILE A 142 14.50 -6.42 -1.92
N LEU A 143 15.44 -5.49 -1.75
CA LEU A 143 15.31 -4.35 -0.84
C LEU A 143 14.15 -3.43 -1.23
N LEU A 144 13.77 -3.40 -2.51
CA LEU A 144 12.65 -2.59 -2.98
C LEU A 144 11.32 -3.01 -2.29
N PHE A 145 11.15 -4.30 -2.00
CA PHE A 145 9.97 -4.83 -1.31
C PHE A 145 9.88 -4.42 0.16
N MET A 146 10.94 -3.86 0.75
CA MET A 146 10.86 -3.30 2.10
C MET A 146 9.90 -2.11 2.18
N ILE A 147 9.71 -1.38 1.08
CA ILE A 147 8.80 -0.23 1.03
C ILE A 147 7.35 -0.65 1.32
N PRO A 148 6.70 -1.53 0.51
CA PRO A 148 5.33 -1.95 0.80
C PRO A 148 5.20 -2.61 2.18
N ILE A 149 6.16 -3.45 2.57
CA ILE A 149 6.17 -4.10 3.89
C ILE A 149 6.20 -3.06 5.01
N PHE A 150 7.03 -2.02 4.89
CA PHE A 150 7.13 -0.94 5.88
C PHE A 150 5.79 -0.22 6.04
N ILE A 151 5.13 0.14 4.93
CA ILE A 151 3.84 0.85 4.94
C ILE A 151 2.78 0.01 5.64
N PHE A 152 2.70 -1.26 5.28
CA PHE A 152 1.77 -2.21 5.87
C PHE A 152 2.02 -2.39 7.38
N ALA A 153 3.27 -2.62 7.76
CA ALA A 153 3.66 -2.80 9.17
C ALA A 153 3.43 -1.51 9.99
N TYR A 154 3.72 -0.34 9.41
CA TYR A 154 3.50 0.96 10.05
C TYR A 154 2.03 1.13 10.47
N ASN A 155 1.10 0.83 9.57
CA ASN A 155 -0.33 0.86 9.88
C ASN A 155 -0.71 -0.12 11.00
N TRP A 156 -0.15 -1.33 11.00
CA TRP A 156 -0.36 -2.32 12.06
C TRP A 156 0.21 -1.93 13.42
N VAL A 157 1.30 -1.17 13.46
CA VAL A 157 1.85 -0.61 14.71
C VAL A 157 0.81 0.28 15.38
N TYR A 158 0.07 1.10 14.62
CA TYR A 158 -1.00 1.94 15.19
C TYR A 158 -2.21 1.14 15.65
N ILE A 159 -2.64 0.14 14.88
CA ILE A 159 -3.69 -0.79 15.33
C ILE A 159 -3.28 -1.46 16.65
N SER A 160 -2.05 -1.95 16.74
CA SER A 160 -1.51 -2.66 17.91
C SER A 160 -1.34 -1.77 19.13
N LYS A 161 -1.28 -0.44 18.96
CA LYS A 161 -1.31 0.51 20.07
C LYS A 161 -2.69 0.54 20.74
N ILE A 162 -3.77 0.33 19.98
CA ILE A 162 -5.17 0.42 20.43
C ILE A 162 -5.71 -0.96 20.83
N TYR A 163 -5.50 -1.98 20.01
CA TYR A 163 -6.05 -3.33 20.17
C TYR A 163 -4.96 -4.39 20.36
N LYS A 164 -5.34 -5.54 20.93
CA LYS A 164 -4.51 -6.75 20.88
C LYS A 164 -4.68 -7.40 19.50
N ALA A 165 -3.72 -7.15 18.62
CA ALA A 165 -3.83 -7.43 17.18
C ALA A 165 -2.88 -8.51 16.64
N THR A 166 -2.10 -9.19 17.49
CA THR A 166 -1.03 -10.12 17.04
C THR A 166 -1.54 -11.24 16.12
N LYS A 167 -2.67 -11.87 16.47
CA LYS A 167 -3.26 -12.94 15.63
C LYS A 167 -3.75 -12.39 14.28
N SER A 168 -4.47 -11.27 14.32
CA SER A 168 -5.01 -10.60 13.13
C SER A 168 -3.90 -10.10 12.20
N PHE A 169 -2.80 -9.61 12.77
CA PHE A 169 -1.60 -9.22 12.05
C PHE A 169 -1.01 -10.40 11.27
N MET A 170 -0.79 -11.54 11.92
CA MET A 170 -0.26 -12.74 11.25
C MET A 170 -1.15 -13.22 10.10
N ILE A 171 -2.47 -13.26 10.32
CA ILE A 171 -3.43 -13.62 9.27
C ILE A 171 -3.36 -12.61 8.11
N SER A 172 -3.29 -11.32 8.44
CA SER A 172 -3.26 -10.27 7.42
C SER A 172 -1.97 -10.25 6.59
N ILE A 173 -0.83 -10.68 7.13
CA ILE A 173 0.41 -10.85 6.35
C ILE A 173 0.20 -11.91 5.27
N LEU A 174 -0.43 -13.03 5.64
CA LEU A 174 -0.69 -14.12 4.70
C LEU A 174 -1.66 -13.67 3.59
N ILE A 175 -2.71 -12.93 3.97
CA ILE A 175 -3.64 -12.31 3.01
C ILE A 175 -2.89 -11.31 2.11
N PHE A 176 -2.02 -10.48 2.69
CA PHE A 176 -1.23 -9.48 1.96
C PHE A 176 -0.37 -10.12 0.86
N VAL A 177 0.34 -11.20 1.17
CA VAL A 177 1.19 -11.91 0.21
C VAL A 177 0.35 -12.63 -0.85
N ILE A 178 -0.67 -13.39 -0.46
CA ILE A 178 -1.53 -14.13 -1.40
C ILE A 178 -2.27 -13.16 -2.33
N TYR A 179 -2.82 -12.09 -1.77
CA TYR A 179 -3.53 -11.10 -2.57
C TYR A 179 -2.58 -10.35 -3.51
N GLY A 180 -1.35 -10.06 -3.06
CA GLY A 180 -0.30 -9.52 -3.93
C GLY A 180 0.04 -10.44 -5.10
N LEU A 181 0.12 -11.75 -4.88
CA LEU A 181 0.35 -12.73 -5.94
C LEU A 181 -0.81 -12.75 -6.95
N VAL A 182 -2.05 -12.79 -6.46
CA VAL A 182 -3.25 -12.75 -7.32
C VAL A 182 -3.27 -11.47 -8.14
N LEU A 183 -3.07 -10.31 -7.51
CA LEU A 183 -3.11 -9.01 -8.15
C LEU A 183 -1.98 -8.84 -9.18
N SER A 184 -0.80 -9.41 -8.92
CA SER A 184 0.32 -9.42 -9.86
C SER A 184 0.07 -10.28 -11.10
N GLY A 185 -0.82 -11.27 -10.98
CA GLY A 185 -1.27 -12.11 -12.08
C GLY A 185 -2.34 -11.46 -12.94
N ILE A 186 -2.96 -10.36 -12.48
CA ILE A 186 -3.94 -9.60 -13.26
C ILE A 186 -3.18 -8.82 -14.33
N LYS A 187 -3.09 -9.44 -15.50
CA LYS A 187 -2.60 -8.84 -16.74
C LYS A 187 -3.77 -8.07 -17.37
N MET A 188 -3.99 -6.83 -16.93
CA MET A 188 -4.85 -5.85 -17.63
C MET A 188 -3.97 -4.74 -18.16
#